data_AF-A0A087FXL5-F1
#
_entry.id   AF-A0A087FXL5-F1
#
_cell.length_a   1.000
_cell.length_b   1.000
_cell.length_c   1.000
_cell.angle_alpha   90.00
_cell.angle_beta   90.00
_cell.angle_gamma   90.00
#
_symmetry.space_group_name_H-M   'P 1'
#
loop_
_entity.id
_entity.type
_entity.pdbx_description
1 polymer ?
#
loop_
_entity_poly.entity_id
_entity_poly.type
_entity_poly.pdbx_seq_one_letter_code
_entity_poly.pdbx_strand_id
1 'polypeptide(L)'
;KALISDGSWVVQQELEERVKNVESLIVAQHRGFAKGFMPKSQGVRTAYLNLLLGLIETLSKSPQSLSATDLSNAQSELDDLTEAGLKLDWLKTKLEDVALERKNALIFDGSWVHQEGVKNAADSLIVTHPPDFMPQSQGVRAACTNLLLGLIETLSKSPQSLSETELSNAQSELDDLTEAGFKIDMLKSKLEEVSLERKKALISDGSWVMQQELEERVKNVESTLSDLKLELAKEKMKSAAAAAARVSSFELIEFFIKRFFLSCFSISKY
;
A
#
# COMPACT_ATOMS: atom_id res chain seq x y z
N LYS A 1 -57.06 -32.11 -18.47
CA LYS A 1 -55.81 -31.50 -18.97
C LYS A 1 -55.73 -30.12 -18.34
N ALA A 2 -55.11 -30.02 -17.16
CA ALA A 2 -55.02 -28.74 -16.43
C ALA A 2 -53.89 -27.91 -17.06
N LEU A 3 -54.24 -26.71 -17.50
CA LEU A 3 -53.36 -25.71 -18.08
C LEU A 3 -52.57 -25.06 -16.93
N ILE A 4 -51.27 -25.35 -16.84
CA ILE A 4 -50.36 -24.58 -15.98
C ILE A 4 -49.99 -23.32 -16.78
N SER A 5 -50.29 -22.17 -16.19
CA SER A 5 -50.14 -20.83 -16.74
C SER A 5 -48.70 -20.55 -17.20
N ASP A 6 -48.56 -19.95 -18.39
CA ASP A 6 -47.34 -19.63 -19.13
C ASP A 6 -46.30 -18.84 -18.30
N GLY A 7 -46.75 -18.05 -17.32
CA GLY A 7 -45.88 -17.31 -16.40
C GLY A 7 -45.20 -18.16 -15.31
N SER A 8 -45.75 -19.33 -14.97
CA SER A 8 -45.15 -20.24 -13.98
C SER A 8 -43.88 -20.90 -14.51
N TRP A 9 -43.84 -21.16 -15.83
CA TRP A 9 -42.72 -21.80 -16.50
C TRP A 9 -41.50 -20.89 -16.58
N VAL A 10 -41.70 -19.62 -16.91
CA VAL A 10 -40.62 -18.62 -17.02
C VAL A 10 -39.95 -18.39 -15.67
N VAL A 11 -40.74 -18.21 -14.61
CA VAL A 11 -40.21 -18.03 -13.25
C VAL A 11 -39.48 -19.28 -12.76
N GLN A 12 -39.98 -20.49 -13.08
CA GLN A 12 -39.27 -21.73 -12.75
C GLN A 12 -37.94 -21.87 -13.49
N GLN A 13 -37.91 -21.52 -14.78
CA GLN A 13 -36.70 -21.65 -15.59
C GLN A 13 -35.60 -20.68 -15.15
N GLU A 14 -35.98 -19.43 -14.83
CA GLU A 14 -35.04 -18.41 -14.33
C GLU A 14 -34.49 -18.80 -12.94
N LEU A 15 -35.33 -19.38 -12.09
CA LEU A 15 -34.91 -19.92 -10.80
C LEU A 15 -33.94 -21.11 -10.96
N GLU A 16 -34.18 -22.00 -11.92
CA GLU A 16 -33.32 -23.14 -12.23
C GLU A 16 -31.95 -22.71 -12.78
N GLU A 17 -31.88 -21.69 -13.65
CA GLU A 17 -30.61 -21.15 -14.13
C GLU A 17 -29.82 -20.46 -13.01
N ARG A 18 -30.50 -19.70 -12.16
CA ARG A 18 -29.88 -19.06 -10.98
C ARG A 18 -29.33 -20.11 -10.01
N VAL A 19 -30.07 -21.18 -9.76
CA VAL A 19 -29.62 -22.32 -8.93
C VAL A 19 -28.40 -23.01 -9.56
N LYS A 20 -28.39 -23.28 -10.87
CA LYS A 20 -27.23 -23.85 -11.56
C LYS A 20 -25.97 -22.99 -11.46
N ASN A 21 -26.14 -21.67 -11.55
CA ASN A 21 -25.01 -20.74 -11.45
C ASN A 21 -24.42 -20.75 -10.03
N VAL A 22 -25.27 -20.76 -9.00
CA VAL A 22 -24.85 -20.89 -7.59
C VAL A 22 -24.18 -22.24 -7.34
N GLU A 23 -24.74 -23.34 -7.86
CA GLU A 23 -24.11 -24.66 -7.78
C GLU A 23 -22.73 -24.68 -8.45
N SER A 24 -22.57 -24.02 -9.61
CA SER A 24 -21.28 -23.89 -10.28
C SER A 24 -20.27 -23.06 -9.48
N LEU A 25 -20.70 -21.96 -8.85
CA LEU A 25 -19.86 -21.13 -7.96
C LEU A 25 -19.41 -21.92 -6.73
N ILE A 26 -20.34 -22.64 -6.09
CA ILE A 26 -20.08 -23.52 -4.95
C ILE A 26 -19.06 -24.61 -5.32
N VAL A 27 -19.25 -25.27 -6.47
CA VAL A 27 -18.39 -26.36 -6.95
C VAL A 27 -17.01 -25.85 -7.37
N ALA A 28 -16.93 -24.66 -7.97
CA ALA A 28 -15.68 -24.04 -8.39
C ALA A 28 -14.81 -23.59 -7.21
N GLN A 29 -15.41 -23.04 -6.15
CA GLN A 29 -14.66 -22.52 -5.00
C GLN A 29 -14.42 -23.55 -3.89
N HIS A 30 -15.32 -24.51 -3.63
CA HIS A 30 -15.14 -25.46 -2.52
C HIS A 30 -15.74 -26.85 -2.76
N ARG A 31 -14.87 -27.82 -3.10
CA ARG A 31 -15.17 -29.27 -3.29
C ARG A 31 -15.76 -30.00 -2.06
N GLY A 32 -16.04 -29.31 -0.95
CA GLY A 32 -16.54 -29.84 0.31
C GLY A 32 -17.83 -29.21 0.84
N PHE A 33 -18.44 -28.29 0.10
CA PHE A 33 -19.55 -27.42 0.54
C PHE A 33 -20.80 -28.17 1.04
N ALA A 34 -21.17 -29.25 0.37
CA ALA A 34 -22.45 -29.93 0.59
C ALA A 34 -22.29 -31.33 1.18
N LYS A 35 -21.25 -31.58 1.99
CA LYS A 35 -21.09 -32.90 2.61
C LYS A 35 -21.99 -33.03 3.86
N GLY A 36 -23.30 -33.11 3.65
CA GLY A 36 -24.25 -33.55 4.68
C GLY A 36 -25.53 -32.73 4.85
N PHE A 37 -25.60 -31.51 4.31
CA PHE A 37 -26.75 -30.62 4.54
C PHE A 37 -27.37 -30.15 3.22
N MET A 38 -28.19 -31.01 2.61
CA MET A 38 -29.10 -30.58 1.54
C MET A 38 -30.53 -30.87 1.98
N PRO A 39 -31.35 -29.84 2.25
CA PRO A 39 -32.75 -30.02 2.55
C PRO A 39 -33.44 -30.86 1.47
N LYS A 40 -34.18 -31.89 1.88
CA LYS A 40 -34.90 -32.77 0.94
C LYS A 40 -36.10 -32.06 0.29
N SER A 41 -36.73 -31.16 1.04
CA SER A 41 -37.82 -30.31 0.54
C SER A 41 -37.28 -29.29 -0.46
N GLN A 42 -37.86 -29.28 -1.66
CA GLN A 42 -37.46 -28.40 -2.75
C GLN A 42 -37.65 -26.92 -2.39
N GLY A 43 -38.77 -26.56 -1.75
CA GLY A 43 -39.01 -25.17 -1.32
C GLY A 43 -37.97 -24.68 -0.31
N VAL A 44 -37.57 -25.54 0.64
CA VAL A 44 -36.55 -25.21 1.64
C VAL A 44 -35.17 -25.05 0.98
N ARG A 45 -34.82 -25.96 0.07
CA ARG A 45 -33.58 -25.87 -0.71
C ARG A 45 -33.50 -24.57 -1.50
N THR A 46 -34.58 -24.18 -2.17
CA THR A 46 -34.65 -22.93 -2.94
C THR A 46 -34.47 -21.71 -2.05
N ALA A 47 -35.18 -21.63 -0.92
CA ALA A 47 -35.05 -20.51 0.01
C ALA A 47 -33.59 -20.37 0.50
N TYR A 48 -32.97 -21.50 0.81
CA TYR A 48 -31.60 -21.58 1.27
C TYR A 48 -30.59 -21.08 0.23
N LEU A 49 -30.72 -21.51 -1.03
CA LEU A 49 -29.85 -21.08 -2.12
C LEU A 49 -30.03 -19.59 -2.45
N ASN A 50 -31.26 -19.06 -2.32
CA ASN A 50 -31.53 -17.64 -2.53
C ASN A 50 -30.86 -16.78 -1.45
N LEU A 51 -30.90 -17.20 -0.18
CA LEU A 51 -30.18 -16.56 0.92
C LEU A 51 -28.68 -16.54 0.67
N LEU A 52 -28.10 -17.69 0.32
CA LEU A 52 -26.68 -17.78 0.00
C LEU A 52 -26.28 -16.88 -1.18
N LEU A 53 -27.10 -16.85 -2.24
CA LEU A 53 -26.86 -15.97 -3.38
C LEU A 53 -26.95 -14.50 -2.98
N GLY A 54 -27.94 -14.12 -2.16
CA GLY A 54 -28.11 -12.76 -1.63
C GLY A 54 -26.90 -12.30 -0.81
N LEU A 55 -26.35 -13.18 0.03
CA LEU A 55 -25.10 -12.95 0.75
C LEU A 55 -23.92 -12.72 -0.19
N ILE A 56 -23.73 -13.60 -1.18
CA ILE A 56 -22.64 -13.49 -2.14
C ILE A 56 -22.75 -12.19 -2.94
N GLU A 57 -23.95 -11.84 -3.39
CA GLU A 57 -24.22 -10.62 -4.14
C GLU A 57 -23.93 -9.38 -3.28
N THR A 58 -24.37 -9.38 -2.02
CA THR A 58 -24.11 -8.30 -1.06
C THR A 58 -22.62 -8.13 -0.78
N LEU A 59 -21.90 -9.23 -0.54
CA LEU A 59 -20.45 -9.23 -0.30
C LEU A 59 -19.60 -9.01 -1.56
N SER A 60 -20.22 -8.96 -2.74
CA SER A 60 -19.55 -8.63 -4.00
C SER A 60 -19.73 -7.16 -4.39
N LYS A 61 -20.60 -6.42 -3.69
CA LYS A 61 -20.72 -4.96 -3.84
C LYS A 61 -19.48 -4.28 -3.27
N SER A 62 -19.25 -3.05 -3.70
CA SER A 62 -18.17 -2.23 -3.14
C SER A 62 -18.39 -2.05 -1.63
N PRO A 63 -17.35 -2.24 -0.78
CA PRO A 63 -17.44 -2.04 0.67
C PRO A 63 -18.00 -0.65 1.03
N GLN A 64 -17.67 0.38 0.25
CA GLN A 64 -18.14 1.76 0.47
C GLN A 64 -19.64 1.96 0.17
N SER A 65 -20.23 1.11 -0.68
CA SER A 65 -21.66 1.20 -1.01
C SER A 65 -22.57 0.50 0.00
N LEU A 66 -22.00 -0.34 0.87
CA LEU A 66 -22.75 -1.08 1.87
C LEU A 66 -23.10 -0.16 3.04
N SER A 67 -24.27 -0.36 3.65
CA SER A 67 -24.72 0.31 4.88
C SER A 67 -24.48 -0.56 6.12
N ALA A 68 -24.42 0.03 7.32
CA ALA A 68 -24.06 -0.74 8.53
C ALA A 68 -25.12 -1.83 8.77
N THR A 69 -26.36 -1.50 8.44
CA THR A 69 -27.50 -2.40 8.37
C THR A 69 -27.30 -3.53 7.37
N ASP A 70 -26.77 -3.28 6.17
CA ASP A 70 -26.52 -4.34 5.17
C ASP A 70 -25.52 -5.38 5.69
N LEU A 71 -24.45 -4.94 6.37
CA LEU A 71 -23.47 -5.84 6.97
C LEU A 71 -24.05 -6.61 8.16
N SER A 72 -24.89 -5.97 8.99
CA SER A 72 -25.58 -6.62 10.10
C SER A 72 -26.59 -7.67 9.60
N ASN A 73 -27.32 -7.37 8.53
CA ASN A 73 -28.26 -8.30 7.92
C ASN A 73 -27.51 -9.48 7.32
N ALA A 74 -26.42 -9.23 6.59
CA ALA A 74 -25.58 -10.28 6.05
C ALA A 74 -24.97 -11.19 7.14
N GLN A 75 -24.60 -10.61 8.29
CA GLN A 75 -24.13 -11.42 9.42
C GLN A 75 -25.25 -12.31 9.98
N SER A 76 -26.44 -11.75 10.19
CA SER A 76 -27.60 -12.53 10.67
C SER A 76 -27.96 -13.66 9.72
N GLU A 77 -27.98 -13.39 8.41
CA GLU A 77 -28.25 -14.41 7.40
C GLU A 77 -27.16 -15.49 7.39
N LEU A 78 -25.88 -15.13 7.53
CA LEU A 78 -24.78 -16.08 7.61
C LEU A 78 -24.88 -16.97 8.86
N ASP A 79 -25.30 -16.41 9.99
CA ASP A 79 -25.51 -17.14 11.25
C ASP A 79 -26.66 -18.14 11.11
N ASP A 80 -27.80 -17.74 10.53
CA ASP A 80 -28.93 -18.64 10.24
C ASP A 80 -28.51 -19.83 9.35
N LEU A 81 -27.69 -19.57 8.33
CA LEU A 81 -27.19 -20.62 7.45
C LEU A 81 -26.19 -21.55 8.18
N THR A 82 -25.35 -20.98 9.04
CA THR A 82 -24.38 -21.76 9.82
C THR A 82 -25.06 -22.61 10.89
N GLU A 83 -26.10 -22.09 11.56
CA GLU A 83 -26.94 -22.83 12.52
C GLU A 83 -27.70 -23.97 11.83
N ALA A 84 -28.14 -23.72 10.60
CA ALA A 84 -28.63 -24.77 9.71
C ALA A 84 -27.52 -25.72 9.22
N GLY A 85 -26.32 -25.73 9.81
CA GLY A 85 -25.32 -26.77 9.56
C GLY A 85 -24.58 -26.66 8.23
N LEU A 86 -24.67 -25.53 7.53
CA LEU A 86 -23.73 -25.26 6.44
C LEU A 86 -22.39 -24.79 6.97
N LYS A 87 -21.34 -25.27 6.31
CA LYS A 87 -19.98 -24.87 6.60
C LYS A 87 -19.59 -23.70 5.68
N LEU A 88 -19.75 -22.48 6.18
CA LEU A 88 -19.58 -21.23 5.43
C LEU A 88 -18.37 -20.40 5.90
N ASP A 89 -17.31 -21.05 6.37
CA ASP A 89 -16.11 -20.39 6.93
C ASP A 89 -15.53 -19.32 5.99
N TRP A 90 -15.53 -19.57 4.67
CA TRP A 90 -15.02 -18.64 3.68
C TRP A 90 -15.88 -17.37 3.52
N LEU A 91 -17.22 -17.49 3.65
CA LEU A 91 -18.12 -16.34 3.61
C LEU A 91 -17.98 -15.51 4.87
N LYS A 92 -17.75 -16.18 6.00
CA LYS A 92 -17.45 -15.51 7.26
C LYS A 92 -16.19 -14.65 7.14
N THR A 93 -15.09 -15.23 6.65
CA THR A 93 -13.85 -14.47 6.40
C THR A 93 -14.09 -13.32 5.42
N LYS A 94 -14.82 -13.56 4.32
CA LYS A 94 -15.10 -12.50 3.34
C LYS A 94 -15.96 -11.37 3.91
N LEU A 95 -16.94 -11.67 4.76
CA LEU A 95 -17.77 -10.67 5.43
C LEU A 95 -16.94 -9.85 6.44
N GLU A 96 -16.05 -10.50 7.19
CA GLU A 96 -15.10 -9.83 8.09
C GLU A 96 -14.18 -8.88 7.31
N ASP A 97 -13.63 -9.32 6.17
CA ASP A 97 -12.78 -8.51 5.30
C ASP A 97 -13.53 -7.29 4.74
N VAL A 98 -14.74 -7.47 4.19
CA VAL A 98 -15.57 -6.38 3.64
C VAL A 98 -15.98 -5.39 4.74
N ALA A 99 -16.31 -5.89 5.93
CA ALA A 99 -16.64 -5.04 7.07
C ALA A 99 -15.43 -4.21 7.54
N LEU A 100 -14.23 -4.80 7.50
CA LEU A 100 -12.98 -4.13 7.82
C LEU A 100 -12.64 -3.06 6.77
N GLU A 101 -12.65 -3.40 5.48
CA GLU A 101 -12.39 -2.47 4.37
C GLU A 101 -13.32 -1.27 4.39
N ARG A 102 -14.60 -1.48 4.69
CA ARG A 102 -15.53 -0.37 4.82
C ARG A 102 -15.23 0.51 6.02
N LYS A 103 -15.01 -0.06 7.21
CA LYS A 103 -14.66 0.71 8.41
C LYS A 103 -13.41 1.54 8.15
N ASN A 104 -12.43 0.95 7.50
CA ASN A 104 -11.20 1.60 7.06
C ASN A 104 -11.47 2.80 6.13
N ALA A 105 -12.36 2.64 5.15
CA ALA A 105 -12.74 3.73 4.25
C ALA A 105 -13.41 4.90 4.97
N LEU A 106 -14.22 4.60 5.99
CA LEU A 106 -14.94 5.63 6.74
C LEU A 106 -14.09 6.31 7.84
N ILE A 107 -12.95 5.73 8.21
CA ILE A 107 -11.92 6.40 9.02
C ILE A 107 -11.14 7.38 8.13
N PHE A 108 -10.89 7.01 6.87
CA PHE A 108 -10.10 7.79 5.93
C PHE A 108 -10.80 9.10 5.49
N ASP A 109 -12.12 9.10 5.34
CA ASP A 109 -12.92 10.26 4.90
C ASP A 109 -13.32 11.23 6.03
N GLY A 110 -12.93 10.93 7.27
CA GLY A 110 -13.26 11.74 8.46
C GLY A 110 -14.73 11.68 8.91
N SER A 111 -15.55 10.83 8.28
CA SER A 111 -17.00 10.76 8.51
C SER A 111 -17.39 10.03 9.81
N TRP A 112 -16.43 9.37 10.48
CA TRP A 112 -16.68 8.60 11.72
C TRP A 112 -16.62 9.35 13.04
N VAL A 113 -16.34 10.66 13.05
CA VAL A 113 -16.08 11.38 14.30
C VAL A 113 -17.39 11.78 15.00
N HIS A 114 -18.02 10.81 15.67
CA HIS A 114 -18.69 11.03 16.94
C HIS A 114 -17.88 10.29 18.01
N GLN A 115 -17.74 10.86 19.22
CA GLN A 115 -16.89 10.35 20.31
C GLN A 115 -16.99 8.85 20.62
N GLU A 116 -18.14 8.23 20.34
CA GLU A 116 -18.39 6.79 20.50
C GLU A 116 -17.71 5.94 19.41
N GLY A 117 -17.50 6.49 18.20
CA GLY A 117 -16.83 5.82 17.08
C GLY A 117 -15.32 5.66 17.28
N VAL A 118 -14.68 6.61 17.96
CA VAL A 118 -13.21 6.60 18.19
C VAL A 118 -12.81 5.52 19.20
N LYS A 119 -13.60 5.35 20.27
CA LYS A 119 -13.38 4.28 21.26
C LYS A 119 -13.58 2.89 20.65
N ASN A 120 -14.67 2.71 19.88
CA ASN A 120 -14.94 1.45 19.18
C ASN A 120 -13.88 1.13 18.11
N ALA A 121 -13.28 2.14 17.46
CA ALA A 121 -12.17 1.94 16.53
C ALA A 121 -10.90 1.44 17.24
N ALA A 122 -10.56 2.04 18.39
CA ALA A 122 -9.44 1.58 19.21
C ALA A 122 -9.67 0.13 19.72
N ASP A 123 -10.87 -0.18 20.21
CA ASP A 123 -11.21 -1.54 20.65
C ASP A 123 -11.18 -2.55 19.49
N SER A 124 -11.60 -2.16 18.28
CA SER A 124 -11.54 -3.03 17.09
C SER A 124 -10.12 -3.26 16.57
N LEU A 125 -9.21 -2.29 16.69
CA LEU A 125 -7.79 -2.44 16.36
C LEU A 125 -7.06 -3.35 17.37
N ILE A 126 -7.57 -3.45 18.59
CA ILE A 126 -7.05 -4.34 19.63
C ILE A 126 -7.51 -5.78 19.41
N VAL A 127 -8.70 -5.99 18.84
CA VAL A 127 -9.32 -7.31 18.62
C VAL A 127 -8.74 -8.08 17.42
N THR A 128 -8.10 -7.41 16.46
CA THR A 128 -7.52 -8.05 15.25
C THR A 128 -6.24 -8.87 15.49
N HIS A 129 -5.84 -9.07 16.74
CA HIS A 129 -4.66 -9.83 17.12
C HIS A 129 -4.99 -11.23 17.70
N PRO A 130 -4.15 -12.26 17.43
CA PRO A 130 -4.21 -13.51 18.16
C PRO A 130 -4.00 -13.26 19.67
N PRO A 131 -4.69 -13.99 20.57
CA PRO A 131 -4.63 -13.80 22.02
C PRO A 131 -3.22 -13.95 22.63
N ASP A 132 -2.27 -14.54 21.89
CA ASP A 132 -0.91 -14.79 22.33
C ASP A 132 0.00 -13.54 22.32
N PHE A 133 -0.40 -12.43 21.68
CA PHE A 133 0.36 -11.18 21.61
C PHE A 133 -0.17 -10.06 22.52
N MET A 134 -1.25 -10.29 23.27
CA MET A 134 -1.81 -9.26 24.14
C MET A 134 -1.01 -9.07 25.43
N PRO A 135 -0.87 -7.81 25.90
CA PRO A 135 -0.44 -7.55 27.26
C PRO A 135 -1.42 -8.18 28.26
N GLN A 136 -0.92 -9.12 29.05
CA GLN A 136 -1.70 -9.86 30.05
C GLN A 136 -2.27 -8.93 31.13
N SER A 137 -1.57 -7.84 31.44
CA SER A 137 -1.98 -6.88 32.46
C SER A 137 -2.98 -5.85 31.91
N GLN A 138 -4.05 -5.64 32.67
CA GLN A 138 -5.10 -4.67 32.34
C GLN A 138 -4.56 -3.24 32.22
N GLY A 139 -3.49 -2.91 32.96
CA GLY A 139 -2.83 -1.61 32.87
C GLY A 139 -2.17 -1.36 31.52
N VAL A 140 -1.47 -2.35 30.95
CA VAL A 140 -0.82 -2.18 29.64
C VAL A 140 -1.85 -2.15 28.52
N ARG A 141 -2.94 -2.93 28.62
CA ARG A 141 -4.06 -2.83 27.68
C ARG A 141 -4.65 -1.42 27.66
N ALA A 142 -4.97 -0.86 28.83
CA ALA A 142 -5.51 0.49 28.93
C ALA A 142 -4.52 1.55 28.38
N ALA A 143 -3.22 1.37 28.64
CA ALA A 143 -2.19 2.26 28.10
C ALA A 143 -2.16 2.21 26.56
N CYS A 144 -2.15 1.02 25.94
CA CYS A 144 -2.19 0.86 24.49
C CYS A 144 -3.46 1.47 23.88
N THR A 145 -4.63 1.26 24.49
CA THR A 145 -5.89 1.87 24.03
C THR A 145 -5.82 3.40 24.06
N ASN A 146 -5.32 3.98 25.16
CA ASN A 146 -5.18 5.43 25.29
C ASN A 146 -4.19 6.00 24.27
N LEU A 147 -3.10 5.28 24.00
CA LEU A 147 -2.10 5.65 23.00
C LEU A 147 -2.71 5.68 21.59
N LEU A 148 -3.42 4.61 21.20
CA LEU A 148 -4.12 4.54 19.92
C LEU A 148 -5.18 5.64 19.77
N LEU A 149 -5.94 5.92 20.85
CA LEU A 149 -6.91 7.02 20.89
C LEU A 149 -6.23 8.37 20.67
N GLY A 150 -5.11 8.63 21.34
CA GLY A 150 -4.35 9.88 21.20
C GLY A 150 -3.76 10.06 19.80
N LEU A 151 -3.27 8.98 19.19
CA LEU A 151 -2.81 8.96 17.80
C LEU A 151 -3.94 9.29 16.82
N ILE A 152 -5.09 8.64 16.96
CA ILE A 152 -6.26 8.88 16.10
C ILE A 152 -6.74 10.33 16.27
N GLU A 153 -6.84 10.82 17.50
CA GLU A 153 -7.21 12.20 17.78
C GLU A 153 -6.22 13.18 17.12
N THR A 154 -4.92 12.93 17.25
CA THR A 154 -3.88 13.77 16.63
C THR A 154 -3.97 13.77 15.11
N LEU A 155 -4.13 12.60 14.49
CA LEU A 155 -4.26 12.45 13.04
C LEU A 155 -5.59 12.96 12.47
N SER A 156 -6.61 13.12 13.32
CA SER A 156 -7.90 13.71 12.94
C SER A 156 -7.90 15.25 12.92
N LYS A 157 -6.90 15.88 13.54
CA LYS A 157 -6.73 17.34 13.50
C LYS A 157 -6.39 17.78 12.07
N SER A 158 -6.70 19.05 11.76
CA SER A 158 -6.28 19.65 10.50
C SER A 158 -4.74 19.61 10.37
N PRO A 159 -4.18 19.20 9.22
CA PRO A 159 -2.74 19.14 9.00
C PRO A 159 -2.00 20.44 9.32
N GLN A 160 -2.66 21.59 9.08
CA GLN A 160 -2.12 22.92 9.33
C GLN A 160 -2.07 23.29 10.81
N SER A 161 -2.90 22.65 11.64
CA SER A 161 -2.97 22.88 13.09
C SER A 161 -1.96 22.05 13.89
N LEU A 162 -1.34 21.05 13.25
CA LEU A 162 -0.36 20.17 13.86
C LEU A 162 1.03 20.80 13.88
N SER A 163 1.78 20.52 14.94
CA SER A 163 3.18 20.90 15.10
C SER A 163 4.15 19.79 14.67
N GLU A 164 5.41 20.14 14.44
CA GLU A 164 6.46 19.16 14.07
C GLU A 164 6.71 18.19 15.22
N THR A 165 6.62 18.70 16.44
CA THR A 165 6.73 17.93 17.67
C THR A 165 5.57 16.94 17.83
N GLU A 166 4.32 17.33 17.51
CA GLU A 166 3.18 16.39 17.55
C GLU A 166 3.33 15.27 16.52
N LEU A 167 3.77 15.58 15.29
CA LEU A 167 4.00 14.56 14.25
C LEU A 167 5.17 13.63 14.62
N SER A 168 6.26 14.17 15.16
CA SER A 168 7.40 13.36 15.59
C SER A 168 7.05 12.46 16.77
N ASN A 169 6.24 12.95 17.72
CA ASN A 169 5.76 12.14 18.84
C ASN A 169 4.85 11.03 18.32
N ALA A 170 3.89 11.35 17.45
CA ALA A 170 3.00 10.36 16.84
C ALA A 170 3.77 9.28 16.06
N GLN A 171 4.86 9.65 15.37
CA GLN A 171 5.73 8.69 14.69
C GLN A 171 6.42 7.74 15.68
N SER A 172 6.99 8.29 16.76
CA SER A 172 7.62 7.47 17.81
C SER A 172 6.63 6.49 18.44
N GLU A 173 5.42 6.95 18.74
CA GLU A 173 4.35 6.13 19.30
C GLU A 173 3.89 5.01 18.35
N LEU A 174 3.86 5.27 17.04
CA LEU A 174 3.58 4.25 16.02
C LEU A 174 4.70 3.21 15.91
N ASP A 175 5.95 3.63 16.05
CA ASP A 175 7.08 2.71 16.00
C ASP A 175 7.09 1.80 17.23
N ASP A 176 6.84 2.35 18.43
CA ASP A 176 6.70 1.59 19.67
C ASP A 176 5.57 0.55 19.58
N LEU A 177 4.40 0.94 19.03
CA LEU A 177 3.29 0.01 18.82
C LEU A 177 3.62 -1.06 17.77
N THR A 178 4.36 -0.71 16.72
CA THR A 178 4.79 -1.70 15.71
C THR A 178 5.78 -2.70 16.30
N GLU A 179 6.73 -2.23 17.11
CA GLU A 179 7.69 -3.08 17.83
C GLU A 179 6.98 -4.00 18.82
N ALA A 180 5.92 -3.50 19.46
CA ALA A 180 5.02 -4.30 20.29
C ALA A 180 4.14 -5.30 19.50
N GLY A 181 4.25 -5.34 18.17
CA GLY A 181 3.57 -6.30 17.30
C GLY A 181 2.18 -5.85 16.82
N PHE A 182 1.81 -4.59 17.02
CA PHE A 182 0.57 -4.05 16.49
C PHE A 182 0.66 -3.84 14.97
N LYS A 183 -0.39 -4.25 14.24
CA LYS A 183 -0.46 -4.14 12.78
C LYS A 183 -1.22 -2.88 12.39
N ILE A 184 -0.50 -1.75 12.38
CA ILE A 184 -1.06 -0.40 12.28
C ILE A 184 -0.63 0.34 11.00
N ASP A 185 -0.45 -0.42 9.91
CA ASP A 185 0.00 0.08 8.60
C ASP A 185 -0.84 1.26 8.09
N MET A 186 -2.15 1.27 8.40
CA MET A 186 -3.03 2.38 8.07
C MET A 186 -2.67 3.68 8.79
N LEU A 187 -2.44 3.63 10.11
CA LEU A 187 -2.14 4.84 10.89
C LEU A 187 -0.79 5.41 10.46
N LYS A 188 0.17 4.55 10.11
CA LYS A 188 1.44 4.97 9.48
C LYS A 188 1.21 5.71 8.16
N SER A 189 0.42 5.13 7.26
CA SER A 189 0.09 5.78 5.99
C SER A 189 -0.62 7.12 6.19
N LYS A 190 -1.51 7.23 7.19
CA LYS A 190 -2.22 8.47 7.48
C LYS A 190 -1.29 9.54 8.05
N LEU A 191 -0.35 9.17 8.92
CA LEU A 191 0.64 10.10 9.46
C LEU A 191 1.54 10.68 8.35
N GLU A 192 1.99 9.84 7.42
CA GLU A 192 2.77 10.30 6.25
C GLU A 192 1.97 11.26 5.36
N GLU A 193 0.69 10.96 5.09
CA GLU A 193 -0.21 11.83 4.34
C GLU A 193 -0.35 13.20 5.02
N VAL A 194 -0.69 13.22 6.30
CA VAL A 194 -0.87 14.46 7.09
C VAL A 194 0.43 15.26 7.19
N SER A 195 1.58 14.59 7.35
CA SER A 195 2.91 15.21 7.34
C SER A 195 3.21 15.89 6.00
N LEU A 196 2.88 15.22 4.90
CA LEU A 196 3.08 15.72 3.54
C LEU A 196 2.14 16.88 3.22
N GLU A 197 0.87 16.81 3.62
CA GLU A 197 -0.10 17.90 3.47
C GLU A 197 0.29 19.14 4.28
N ARG A 198 0.76 18.94 5.51
CA ARG A 198 1.28 20.04 6.34
C ARG A 198 2.51 20.68 5.68
N LYS A 199 3.46 19.90 5.18
CA LYS A 199 4.60 20.42 4.41
C LYS A 199 4.11 21.21 3.21
N LYS A 200 3.19 20.70 2.40
CA LYS A 200 2.59 21.46 1.28
C LYS A 200 1.96 22.77 1.73
N ALA A 201 1.22 22.79 2.84
CA ALA A 201 0.54 23.97 3.35
C ALA A 201 1.52 25.05 3.86
N LEU A 202 2.60 24.65 4.55
CA LEU A 202 3.66 25.58 4.97
C LEU A 202 4.35 26.24 3.78
N ILE A 203 4.41 25.55 2.64
CA ILE A 203 5.09 26.01 1.44
C ILE A 203 4.10 26.70 0.45
N SER A 204 2.81 26.81 0.81
CA SER A 204 1.80 27.54 0.02
C SER A 204 2.00 29.06 0.00
N ASP A 205 2.90 29.60 0.83
CA ASP A 205 3.47 30.96 0.68
C ASP A 205 4.62 30.92 -0.35
N GLY A 206 4.32 30.77 -1.64
CA GLY A 206 5.23 31.02 -2.79
C GLY A 206 6.57 30.24 -2.86
N SER A 207 6.94 29.51 -1.82
CA SER A 207 8.29 29.00 -1.55
C SER A 207 8.55 27.65 -2.23
N TRP A 208 7.49 26.94 -2.62
CA TRP A 208 7.58 25.56 -3.13
C TRP A 208 8.09 25.56 -4.56
N VAL A 209 7.57 26.50 -5.35
CA VAL A 209 8.03 26.76 -6.72
C VAL A 209 9.51 27.12 -6.72
N MET A 210 9.94 27.95 -5.76
CA MET A 210 11.35 28.33 -5.62
C MET A 210 12.24 27.15 -5.22
N GLN A 211 11.76 26.27 -4.34
CA GLN A 211 12.52 25.09 -3.93
C GLN A 211 12.65 24.05 -5.04
N GLN A 212 11.58 23.79 -5.80
CA GLN A 212 11.63 22.90 -6.95
C GLN A 212 12.52 23.47 -8.07
N GLU A 213 12.42 24.76 -8.36
CA GLU A 213 13.27 25.44 -9.34
C GLU A 213 14.74 25.41 -8.91
N LEU A 214 15.03 25.59 -7.62
CA LEU A 214 16.39 25.48 -7.09
C LEU A 214 16.93 24.06 -7.23
N GLU A 215 16.13 23.04 -6.95
CA GLU A 215 16.54 21.63 -7.06
C GLU A 215 16.82 21.22 -8.50
N GLU A 216 15.98 21.65 -9.46
CA GLU A 216 16.24 21.46 -10.89
C GLU A 216 17.52 22.18 -11.35
N ARG A 217 17.75 23.41 -10.86
CA ARG A 217 18.96 24.17 -11.17
C ARG A 217 20.21 23.51 -10.58
N VAL A 218 20.16 22.97 -9.36
CA VAL A 218 21.27 22.23 -8.76
C VAL A 218 21.60 21.00 -9.60
N LYS A 219 20.59 20.21 -9.99
CA LYS A 219 20.77 19.03 -10.83
C LYS A 219 21.40 19.34 -12.19
N ASN A 220 20.99 20.45 -12.81
CA ASN A 220 21.59 20.93 -14.06
C ASN A 220 23.04 21.44 -13.87
N VAL A 221 23.34 22.07 -12.73
CA VAL A 221 24.72 22.47 -12.42
C VAL A 221 25.60 21.24 -12.19
N GLU A 222 25.10 20.20 -11.52
CA GLU A 222 25.85 18.96 -11.30
C GLU A 222 26.15 18.22 -12.61
N SER A 223 25.21 18.18 -13.55
CA SER A 223 25.44 17.59 -14.87
C SER A 223 26.50 18.37 -15.66
N THR A 224 26.38 19.70 -15.72
CA THR A 224 27.37 20.54 -16.42
C THR A 224 28.76 20.48 -15.80
N LEU A 225 28.87 20.38 -14.47
CA LEU A 225 30.16 20.19 -13.79
C LEU A 225 30.79 18.84 -14.17
N SER A 226 29.97 17.79 -14.26
CA SER A 226 30.43 16.46 -14.69
C SER A 226 30.97 16.46 -16.12
N ASP A 227 30.27 17.14 -17.04
CA ASP A 227 30.69 17.29 -18.43
C ASP A 227 32.01 18.08 -18.55
N LEU A 228 32.11 19.22 -17.87
CA LEU A 228 33.33 20.04 -17.86
C LEU A 228 34.52 19.29 -17.25
N LYS A 229 34.29 18.48 -16.21
CA LYS A 229 35.34 17.65 -15.60
C LYS A 229 35.86 16.60 -16.59
N LEU A 230 34.97 16.04 -17.41
CA LEU A 230 35.35 15.09 -18.46
C LEU A 230 36.12 15.76 -19.60
N GLU A 231 35.69 16.94 -20.06
CA GLU A 231 36.43 17.71 -21.07
C GLU A 231 37.82 18.12 -20.57
N LEU A 232 37.93 18.57 -19.32
CA LEU A 232 39.20 18.92 -18.70
C LEU A 232 40.16 17.72 -18.65
N ALA A 233 39.65 16.53 -18.30
CA ALA A 233 40.46 15.31 -18.30
C ALA A 233 40.95 14.96 -19.71
N LYS A 234 40.08 15.06 -20.71
CA LYS A 234 40.42 14.82 -22.12
C LYS A 234 41.50 15.77 -22.61
N GLU A 235 41.38 17.06 -22.31
CA GLU A 235 42.36 18.07 -22.73
C GLU A 235 43.69 17.94 -21.99
N LYS A 236 43.66 17.52 -20.72
CA LYS A 236 44.87 17.18 -19.96
C LYS A 236 45.61 15.99 -20.58
N MET A 237 44.90 14.97 -21.06
CA MET A 237 45.52 13.84 -21.76
C MET A 237 46.12 14.28 -23.11
N LYS A 238 45.43 15.13 -23.88
CA LYS A 238 45.97 15.66 -25.14
C LYS A 238 47.22 16.51 -24.93
N SER A 239 47.20 17.42 -23.95
CA SER A 239 48.35 18.27 -23.64
C SER A 239 49.54 17.46 -23.13
N ALA A 240 49.31 16.42 -22.30
CA ALA A 240 50.35 15.49 -21.87
C ALA A 240 50.94 14.70 -23.06
N ALA A 241 50.10 14.21 -23.98
CA ALA A 241 50.57 13.53 -25.19
C ALA A 241 51.39 14.46 -26.10
N ALA A 242 50.94 15.71 -26.28
CA ALA A 242 51.66 16.72 -27.04
C ALA A 242 53.00 17.11 -26.39
N ALA A 243 53.07 17.14 -25.06
CA ALA A 243 54.32 17.37 -24.32
C ALA A 243 55.30 16.19 -24.49
N ALA A 244 54.82 14.95 -24.35
CA ALA A 244 55.63 13.74 -24.54
C ALA A 244 56.22 13.63 -25.96
N ALA A 245 55.44 13.98 -26.98
CA ALA A 245 55.90 14.01 -28.37
C ALA A 245 57.03 15.02 -28.59
N ARG A 246 56.95 16.20 -27.95
CA ARG A 246 58.01 17.23 -28.01
C ARG A 246 59.29 16.81 -27.29
N VAL A 247 59.19 16.12 -26.17
CA VAL A 247 60.37 15.58 -25.47
C VAL A 247 61.07 14.53 -26.32
N SER A 248 60.31 13.62 -26.94
CA SER A 248 60.85 12.57 -27.81
C SER A 248 61.54 13.13 -29.06
N SER A 249 61.00 14.20 -29.66
CA SER A 249 61.65 14.84 -30.81
C SER A 249 62.97 15.53 -30.44
N PHE A 250 63.05 16.11 -29.24
CA PHE A 250 64.29 16.69 -28.73
C PHE A 250 65.38 15.63 -28.51
N GLU A 251 65.05 14.48 -27.91
CA GLU A 251 65.99 13.36 -27.73
C GLU A 251 66.50 12.81 -29.07
N LEU A 252 65.62 12.71 -30.08
CA LEU A 252 66.03 12.31 -31.44
C LEU A 252 66.99 13.32 -32.06
N ILE A 253 66.69 14.61 -31.97
CA ILE A 253 67.56 15.68 -32.47
C ILE A 253 68.92 15.63 -31.75
N GLU A 254 68.94 15.46 -30.43
CA GLU A 254 70.18 15.33 -29.65
C GLU A 254 71.01 14.12 -30.08
N PHE A 255 70.38 12.97 -30.35
CA PHE A 255 71.04 11.78 -30.88
C PHE A 255 71.70 12.04 -32.25
N PHE A 256 70.99 12.68 -33.17
CA PHE A 256 71.53 13.02 -34.50
C PHE A 256 72.68 14.02 -34.41
N ILE A 257 72.56 15.04 -33.55
CA ILE A 257 73.63 16.01 -33.29
C ILE A 257 74.88 15.31 -32.76
N LYS A 258 74.75 14.48 -31.71
CA LYS A 258 75.87 13.71 -31.13
C LYS A 258 76.56 12.82 -32.17
N ARG A 259 75.76 12.10 -32.98
CA ARG A 259 76.28 11.20 -34.04
C ARG A 259 76.97 11.96 -35.18
N PHE A 260 76.44 13.13 -35.57
CA PHE A 260 77.07 14.00 -36.56
C PHE A 260 78.43 14.50 -36.08
N PHE A 261 78.52 15.03 -34.85
CA PHE A 261 79.79 15.48 -34.27
C PHE A 261 80.81 14.33 -34.15
N LEU A 262 80.39 13.13 -33.74
CA LEU A 262 81.26 11.97 -33.64
C LEU A 262 81.83 11.55 -35.02
N SER A 263 81.00 11.63 -36.06
CA SER A 263 81.41 11.35 -37.44
C SER A 263 82.39 12.40 -37.98
N CYS A 264 82.16 13.68 -37.70
CA CYS A 264 83.02 14.78 -38.15
C CYS A 264 84.38 14.80 -37.43
N PHE A 265 84.41 14.54 -36.12
CA PHE A 265 85.67 14.52 -35.35
C PHE A 265 86.50 13.24 -35.57
N SER A 266 85.90 12.14 -36.03
CA SER A 266 86.64 10.91 -36.37
C SER A 266 87.50 11.06 -37.65
N ILE A 267 87.24 12.08 -38.47
CA ILE A 267 87.95 12.33 -39.74
C ILE A 267 89.21 13.21 -39.54
N SER A 268 89.35 13.90 -38.40
CA SER A 268 90.47 14.82 -38.15
C SER A 268 91.76 14.15 -37.63
N LYS A 269 91.88 12.82 -37.74
CA LYS A 269 93.03 12.04 -37.21
C LYS A 269 93.88 11.35 -38.29
N TYR A 270 93.84 11.86 -39.52
CA TYR A 270 94.77 11.53 -40.60
C TYR A 270 95.53 12.77 -41.06
#